data_AF-A0A956D3T2-F1
#
_entry.id   AF-A0A956D3T2-F1
#
_cell.length_a   1.000
_cell.length_b   1.000
_cell.length_c   1.000
_cell.angle_alpha   90.00
_cell.angle_beta   90.00
_cell.angle_gamma   90.00
#
_symmetry.space_group_name_H-M   'P 1'
#
loop_
_entity.id
_entity.type
_entity.pdbx_description
1 polymer ?
#
loop_
_entity_poly.entity_id
_entity_poly.type
_entity_poly.pdbx_seq_one_letter_code
_entity_poly.pdbx_strand_id
1 'polypeptide(L)'
;MSTVCERHARFFRSTGWTTVEYAKRLKCSRTMVSLILHGHRSPGLRIAASIERLSANWSEGAILATDWVGEPGGGEQEAKAA
;
A
#
# COMPACT_ATOMS: atom_id res chain seq x y z
N MET A 1 -1.48 0.83 -13.48
CA MET A 1 -1.78 0.95 -12.04
C MET A 1 -2.84 -0.10 -11.75
N SER A 2 -2.66 -0.96 -10.75
CA SER A 2 -3.62 -2.03 -10.47
C SER A 2 -4.87 -1.51 -9.75
N THR A 3 -5.96 -2.27 -9.84
CA THR A 3 -7.24 -1.96 -9.19
C THR A 3 -7.08 -1.81 -7.67
N VAL A 4 -6.16 -2.56 -7.04
CA VAL A 4 -5.86 -2.45 -5.60
C VAL A 4 -5.14 -1.13 -5.25
N CYS A 5 -4.20 -0.67 -6.08
CA CYS A 5 -3.54 0.63 -5.89
C CYS A 5 -4.51 1.80 -6.03
N GLU A 6 -5.44 1.74 -6.97
CA GLU A 6 -6.48 2.76 -7.14
C GLU A 6 -7.43 2.80 -5.94
N ARG A 7 -7.87 1.63 -5.45
CA ARG A 7 -8.66 1.52 -4.22
C ARG A 7 -7.90 2.09 -3.02
N HIS A 8 -6.61 1.78 -2.89
CA HIS A 8 -5.77 2.30 -1.83
C HIS A 8 -5.63 3.83 -1.88
N ALA A 9 -5.43 4.40 -3.06
CA ALA A 9 -5.37 5.85 -3.24
C ALA A 9 -6.70 6.54 -2.89
N ARG A 10 -7.84 5.93 -3.25
CA ARG A 10 -9.18 6.43 -2.87
C ARG A 10 -9.39 6.36 -1.37
N PHE A 11 -9.07 5.23 -0.75
CA PHE A 11 -9.14 5.07 0.70
C PHE A 11 -8.31 6.15 1.39
N PHE A 12 -7.04 6.31 1.01
CA PHE A 12 -6.16 7.33 1.57
C PHE A 12 -6.77 8.73 1.47
N ARG A 13 -7.28 9.13 0.28
CA ARG A 13 -7.96 10.43 0.09
C ARG A 13 -9.18 10.58 1.00
N SER A 14 -9.98 9.54 1.18
CA SER A 14 -11.20 9.58 2.00
C SER A 14 -10.92 9.80 3.49
N THR A 15 -9.72 9.44 3.97
CA THR A 15 -9.37 9.59 5.38
C THR A 15 -9.05 11.03 5.78
N GLY A 16 -8.73 11.90 4.80
CA GLY A 16 -8.25 13.27 5.05
C GLY A 16 -6.87 13.34 5.71
N TRP A 17 -6.16 12.21 5.88
CA TRP A 17 -4.86 12.16 6.52
C TRP A 17 -3.75 12.66 5.60
N THR A 18 -2.74 13.28 6.19
CA THR A 18 -1.49 13.57 5.50
C THR A 18 -0.68 12.28 5.27
N THR A 19 0.23 12.28 4.28
CA THR A 19 1.14 11.14 4.04
C THR A 19 1.99 10.82 5.28
N VAL A 20 2.34 11.82 6.09
CA VAL A 20 3.09 11.65 7.35
C VAL A 20 2.26 10.86 8.37
N GLU A 21 1.02 11.27 8.59
CA GLU A 21 0.09 10.63 9.53
C GLU A 21 -0.25 9.21 9.12
N TYR A 22 -0.40 8.99 7.82
CA TYR A 22 -0.70 7.68 7.28
C TYR A 22 0.49 6.73 7.38
N ALA A 23 1.71 7.22 7.08
CA ALA A 23 2.95 6.47 7.28
C ALA A 23 3.15 6.06 8.75
N LYS A 24 2.84 6.96 9.71
CA LYS A 24 2.87 6.65 11.14
C LYS A 24 1.88 5.53 11.52
N ARG A 25 0.64 5.60 11.04
CA ARG A 25 -0.39 4.56 11.27
C ARG A 25 0.02 3.21 10.69
N LEU A 26 0.64 3.21 9.52
CA LEU A 26 1.17 2.03 8.86
C LEU A 26 2.53 1.56 9.41
N LYS A 27 3.15 2.32 10.33
CA LYS A 27 4.49 2.08 10.88
C LYS A 27 5.54 1.88 9.78
N CYS A 28 5.50 2.71 8.74
CA CYS A 28 6.45 2.67 7.62
C CYS A 28 6.94 4.08 7.25
N SER A 29 7.87 4.18 6.29
CA SER A 29 8.38 5.46 5.82
C SER A 29 7.40 6.17 4.89
N ARG A 30 7.49 7.49 4.82
CA ARG A 30 6.70 8.30 3.87
C ARG A 30 6.96 7.88 2.42
N THR A 31 8.21 7.57 2.10
CA THR A 31 8.61 7.08 0.77
C THR A 31 7.91 5.76 0.45
N MET A 32 7.83 4.82 1.40
CA MET A 32 7.13 3.56 1.19
C MET A 32 5.65 3.80 0.87
N VAL A 33 4.97 4.68 1.61
CA VAL A 33 3.59 5.06 1.33
C VAL A 33 3.45 5.65 -0.07
N SER A 34 4.31 6.59 -0.46
CA SER A 34 4.28 7.17 -1.81
C SER A 34 4.46 6.12 -2.90
N LEU A 35 5.42 5.19 -2.74
CA LEU A 35 5.64 4.12 -3.72
C LEU A 35 4.42 3.21 -3.88
N ILE A 36 3.73 2.88 -2.78
CA ILE A 36 2.51 2.06 -2.82
C ILE A 36 1.36 2.83 -3.49
N LEU A 37 1.13 4.09 -3.11
CA LEU A 37 0.04 4.91 -3.63
C LEU A 37 0.13 5.13 -5.15
N HIS A 38 1.36 5.21 -5.69
CA HIS A 38 1.59 5.37 -7.12
C HIS A 38 1.75 4.03 -7.86
N GLY A 39 1.58 2.90 -7.16
CA GLY A 39 1.72 1.56 -7.74
C GLY A 39 3.13 1.20 -8.20
N HIS A 40 4.16 1.90 -7.69
CA HIS A 40 5.56 1.54 -7.94
C HIS A 40 6.03 0.36 -7.09
N ARG A 41 5.29 0.02 -6.03
CA ARG A 41 5.64 -1.07 -5.13
C ARG A 41 4.43 -1.67 -4.43
N SER A 42 4.36 -2.99 -4.37
CA SER A 42 3.41 -3.72 -3.53
C SER A 42 3.86 -3.67 -2.05
N PRO A 43 2.94 -3.43 -1.10
CA PRO A 43 3.23 -3.53 0.32
C PRO A 43 3.56 -4.99 0.68
N GLY A 44 4.50 -5.18 1.60
CA GLY A 44 4.66 -6.48 2.25
C GLY A 44 3.45 -6.81 3.13
N LEU A 45 3.26 -8.09 3.46
CA LEU A 45 2.11 -8.60 4.22
C LEU A 45 1.76 -7.79 5.47
N ARG A 46 2.77 -7.34 6.23
CA ARG A 46 2.56 -6.52 7.45
C ARG A 46 1.88 -5.19 7.15
N ILE A 47 2.28 -4.52 6.07
CA ILE A 47 1.70 -3.24 5.66
C ILE A 47 0.31 -3.50 5.06
N ALA A 48 0.17 -4.53 4.21
CA ALA A 48 -1.10 -4.92 3.61
C ALA A 48 -2.17 -5.22 4.69
N ALA A 49 -1.84 -6.02 5.71
CA ALA A 49 -2.72 -6.30 6.85
C ALA A 49 -3.02 -5.07 7.72
N SER A 50 -2.15 -4.06 7.72
CA SER A 50 -2.42 -2.79 8.40
C SER A 50 -3.36 -1.91 7.58
N ILE A 51 -3.23 -1.90 6.25
CA ILE A 51 -4.16 -1.23 5.35
C ILE A 51 -5.55 -1.87 5.46
N GLU A 52 -5.63 -3.20 5.49
CA GLU A 52 -6.88 -3.94 5.67
C GLU A 52 -7.59 -3.53 6.97
N ARG A 53 -6.88 -3.56 8.11
CA ARG A 53 -7.45 -3.12 9.40
C ARG A 53 -7.91 -1.66 9.40
N LEU A 54 -7.14 -0.76 8.77
CA LEU A 54 -7.52 0.67 8.70
C LEU A 54 -8.71 0.90 7.78
N SER A 55 -8.88 0.08 6.75
CA SER A 55 -9.97 0.19 5.77
C SER A 55 -11.20 -0.64 6.12
N ALA A 56 -11.20 -1.36 7.25
CA ALA A 56 -12.28 -2.26 7.67
C ALA A 56 -13.67 -1.60 7.70
N ASN A 57 -13.74 -0.32 8.10
CA ASN A 57 -14.98 0.45 8.18
C ASN A 57 -15.14 1.46 7.02
N TRP A 58 -14.36 1.31 5.95
CA TRP A 58 -14.49 2.16 4.78
C TRP A 58 -15.76 1.79 4.00
N SER A 59 -16.52 2.79 3.53
CA SER A 59 -17.81 2.58 2.87
C SER A 59 -17.73 1.79 1.55
N GLU A 60 -16.57 1.76 0.90
CA GLU A 60 -16.33 1.00 -0.32
C GLU A 60 -15.82 -0.44 -0.05
N GLY A 61 -15.80 -0.86 1.22
CA GLY A 61 -15.30 -2.15 1.68
C GLY A 61 -13.80 -2.16 1.96
N ALA A 62 -13.36 -3.09 2.82
CA ALA A 62 -11.96 -3.25 3.18
C ALA A 62 -11.08 -3.53 1.95
N ILE A 63 -9.81 -3.12 2.02
CA ILE A 63 -8.78 -3.49 1.05
C ILE A 63 -8.06 -4.70 1.63
N LEU A 64 -8.32 -5.90 1.10
CA LEU A 64 -7.84 -7.13 1.71
C LEU A 64 -6.34 -7.29 1.49
N ALA A 65 -5.62 -7.84 2.47
CA ALA A 65 -4.20 -8.10 2.32
C ALA A 65 -3.89 -9.07 1.17
N THR A 66 -4.84 -9.96 0.86
CA THR A 66 -4.76 -10.92 -0.25
C THR A 66 -4.86 -10.27 -1.63
N ASP A 67 -5.49 -9.09 -1.74
CA ASP A 67 -5.63 -8.37 -3.02
C ASP A 67 -4.29 -7.85 -3.54
N TRP A 68 -3.27 -7.81 -2.67
CA TRP A 68 -1.91 -7.38 -3.01
C TRP A 68 -1.03 -8.55 -3.50
N VAL A 69 -1.49 -9.80 -3.38
CA VAL A 69 -0.76 -11.01 -3.75
C VAL A 69 -1.10 -11.36 -5.21
N GLY A 70 -0.19 -11.06 -6.13
CA GLY A 70 -0.40 -11.30 -7.57
C GLY A 70 0.23 -10.25 -8.47
N GLU A 71 0.63 -9.10 -7.91
CA GLU A 71 1.47 -8.14 -8.61
C GLU A 71 2.93 -8.47 -8.31
N PRO A 72 3.76 -8.83 -9.30
CA PRO A 72 5.19 -8.97 -9.09
C PRO A 72 5.72 -7.60 -8.68
N GLY A 73 5.79 -7.36 -7.36
CA GLY A 73 6.57 -6.27 -6.81
C GLY A 73 8.01 -6.57 -7.20
N GLY A 74 8.55 -5.81 -8.15
CA GLY A 74 9.91 -5.93 -8.69
C GLY A 74 10.95 -6.09 -7.60
N GLY A 75 11.15 -7.35 -7.21
CA GLY A 75 12.20 -7.85 -6.35
C GLY A 75 13.29 -8.47 -7.19
N GLU A 76 13.70 -7.78 -8.26
CA GLU A 76 14.96 -8.04 -8.96
C GLU A 76 15.77 -6.75 -8.89
N GLN A 77 16.36 -6.51 -7.72
CA GLN A 77 17.72 -5.99 -7.74
C GLN A 77 18.56 -7.18 -8.18
N GLU A 78 18.82 -7.26 -9.49
CA GLU A 78 19.87 -8.11 -10.02
C GLU A 78 21.16 -7.75 -9.30
N ALA A 79 21.51 -8.56 -8.31
CA ALA A 79 22.88 -8.75 -7.89
C ALA A 79 23.63 -9.33 -9.08
N LYS A 80 24.24 -8.47 -9.89
CA LYS A 80 25.32 -8.90 -10.78
C LYS A 80 26.48 -7.93 -10.66
N ALA A 81 27.39 -8.30 -9.77
CA ALA A 81 28.79 -8.00 -9.96
C ALA A 81 29.20 -8.58 -11.32
N ALA A 82 29.64 -7.72 -12.23
CA ALA A 82 30.49 -8.04 -13.38
C ALA A 82 31.29 -6.79 -13.72
#